data_AF-A0A0B1SMX8-F1
#
_entry.id   AF-A0A0B1SMX8-F1
#
_cell.length_a   1.000
_cell.length_b   1.000
_cell.length_c   1.000
_cell.angle_alpha   90.00
_cell.angle_beta   90.00
_cell.angle_gamma   90.00
#
_symmetry.space_group_name_H-M   'P 1'
#
loop_
_entity.id
_entity.type
_entity.pdbx_description
1 polymer ?
#
loop_
_entity_poly.entity_id
_entity_poly.type
_entity_poly.pdbx_seq_one_letter_code
_entity_poly.pdbx_strand_id
1 'polypeptide(L)'
;MLMHMKSEGANEEQAYSMIYIMMESPGNEETSGAYDSSHVKFVKDMPEIKNLYEIVTTVQPNGIIGVSAQGGAFTPEIMKEMCKIKEQSIIFALSNPAVKAEGTAK
;
A
#
# COMPACT_ATOMS: atom_id res chain seq x y z
N MET A 1 8.56 2.72 -9.91
CA MET A 1 8.54 1.25 -9.72
C MET A 1 8.24 0.52 -11.01
N LEU A 2 7.06 0.67 -11.64
CA LEU A 2 6.72 -0.06 -12.89
C LEU A 2 7.79 -0.01 -13.98
N MET A 3 8.28 1.19 -14.34
CA MET A 3 9.33 1.33 -15.36
C MET A 3 10.62 0.58 -14.99
N HIS A 4 10.97 0.57 -13.71
CA HIS A 4 12.15 -0.13 -13.22
C HIS A 4 11.97 -1.65 -13.30
N MET A 5 10.83 -2.17 -12.86
CA MET A 5 10.52 -3.60 -12.99
C MET A 5 10.53 -4.05 -14.45
N LYS A 6 9.99 -3.23 -15.36
CA LYS A 6 10.05 -3.50 -16.81
C LYS A 6 11.49 -3.48 -17.34
N SER A 7 12.33 -2.56 -16.84
CA SER A 7 13.76 -2.53 -17.21
C SER A 7 14.55 -3.74 -16.70
N GLU A 8 14.10 -4.35 -15.60
CA GLU A 8 14.65 -5.59 -15.04
C GLU A 8 14.07 -6.86 -15.70
N GLY A 9 13.15 -6.72 -16.66
CA GLY A 9 12.63 -7.82 -17.48
C GLY A 9 11.22 -8.30 -17.12
N ALA A 10 10.53 -7.67 -16.17
CA ALA A 10 9.11 -7.97 -15.93
C ALA A 10 8.25 -7.50 -17.12
N ASN A 11 7.26 -8.31 -17.51
CA ASN A 11 6.25 -7.84 -18.45
C ASN A 11 5.29 -6.84 -17.76
N GLU A 12 4.45 -6.16 -18.54
CA GLU A 12 3.57 -5.12 -18.01
C GLU A 12 2.57 -5.66 -16.99
N GLU A 13 1.92 -6.78 -17.27
CA GLU A 13 0.93 -7.41 -16.38
C GLU A 13 1.55 -7.85 -15.06
N GLN A 14 2.75 -8.43 -15.09
CA GLN A 14 3.52 -8.80 -13.89
C GLN A 14 3.87 -7.57 -13.06
N ALA A 15 4.30 -6.48 -13.70
CA ALA A 15 4.65 -5.26 -13.00
C ALA A 15 3.43 -4.65 -12.28
N TYR A 16 2.27 -4.64 -12.94
CA TYR A 16 1.03 -4.20 -12.29
C TYR A 16 0.56 -5.18 -11.21
N SER A 17 0.70 -6.49 -11.41
CA SER A 17 0.20 -7.51 -10.47
C SER A 17 0.88 -7.41 -9.09
N MET A 18 2.14 -6.97 -9.02
CA MET A 18 2.90 -6.83 -7.77
C MET A 18 2.61 -5.55 -6.98
N ILE A 19 1.91 -4.57 -7.55
CA ILE A 19 1.62 -3.30 -6.88
C ILE A 19 0.16 -3.28 -6.44
N TYR A 20 -0.06 -3.01 -5.15
CA TYR A 20 -1.37 -2.87 -4.52
C TYR A 20 -1.54 -1.44 -4.00
N ILE A 21 -2.67 -0.81 -4.29
CA ILE A 21 -2.97 0.56 -3.88
C ILE A 21 -4.21 0.54 -3.01
N MET A 22 -4.06 0.98 -1.76
CA MET A 22 -5.18 1.31 -0.88
C MET A 22 -5.52 2.78 -1.09
N MET A 23 -6.78 3.08 -1.41
CA MET A 23 -7.27 4.45 -1.50
C MET A 23 -8.08 4.79 -0.26
N GLU A 24 -7.91 6.01 0.25
CA GLU A 24 -8.90 6.58 1.16
C GLU A 24 -10.12 7.00 0.33
N SER A 25 -11.25 6.32 0.51
CA SER A 25 -12.51 6.84 -0.01
C SER A 25 -12.80 8.18 0.67
N PRO A 26 -13.21 9.23 -0.06
CA PRO A 26 -13.95 10.31 0.58
C PRO A 26 -15.12 9.66 1.34
N GLY A 27 -15.40 10.09 2.57
CA GLY A 27 -16.35 9.45 3.49
C GLY A 27 -17.82 9.39 3.07
N ASN A 28 -18.11 9.38 1.77
CA ASN A 28 -19.43 9.25 1.17
C ASN A 28 -19.48 7.90 0.43
N GLU A 29 -20.40 7.03 0.86
CA GLU A 29 -20.67 5.71 0.28
C GLU A 29 -20.94 5.73 -1.24
N GLU A 30 -21.19 6.90 -1.83
CA GLU A 30 -21.41 7.09 -3.27
C GLU A 30 -20.12 7.21 -4.12
N THR A 31 -18.93 7.29 -3.50
CA THR A 31 -17.65 7.49 -4.22
C THR A 31 -16.70 6.28 -4.20
N SER A 32 -17.16 5.14 -3.70
CA SER A 32 -16.47 3.85 -3.84
C SER A 32 -16.46 3.42 -5.32
N GLY A 33 -15.54 3.97 -6.12
CA GLY A 33 -15.39 3.56 -7.51
C GLY A 33 -14.79 4.56 -8.49
N ALA A 34 -14.50 5.80 -8.10
CA ALA A 34 -13.85 6.75 -9.00
C ALA A 34 -12.33 6.51 -9.05
N TYR A 35 -11.91 5.34 -9.53
CA TYR A 35 -10.54 5.17 -10.00
C TYR A 35 -10.34 6.17 -11.13
N ASP A 36 -9.49 7.18 -10.94
CA ASP A 36 -8.98 7.94 -12.07
C ASP A 36 -8.39 6.95 -13.10
N SER A 37 -8.44 7.32 -14.38
CA SER A 37 -7.86 6.60 -15.52
C SER A 37 -6.46 6.02 -15.23
N SER A 38 -5.68 6.72 -14.41
CA SER A 38 -4.34 6.34 -13.94
C SER A 38 -4.30 5.11 -13.02
N HIS A 39 -5.38 4.81 -12.30
CA HIS A 39 -5.43 3.74 -11.28
C HIS A 39 -6.09 2.45 -11.76
N VAL A 40 -6.82 2.48 -12.87
CA VAL A 40 -7.57 1.33 -13.40
C VAL A 40 -6.69 0.09 -13.56
N LYS A 41 -5.43 0.27 -13.97
CA LYS A 41 -4.48 -0.84 -14.16
C LYS A 41 -3.97 -1.48 -12.86
N PHE A 42 -4.20 -0.86 -11.70
CA PHE A 42 -3.80 -1.37 -10.40
C PHE A 42 -4.94 -2.07 -9.65
N VAL A 43 -6.16 -2.00 -10.18
CA VAL A 43 -7.33 -2.67 -9.59
C VAL A 43 -7.10 -4.17 -9.57
N LYS A 44 -7.38 -4.79 -8.42
CA LYS A 44 -7.25 -6.22 -8.20
C LYS A 44 -8.64 -6.84 -8.12
N ASP A 45 -8.77 -8.05 -8.67
CA ASP A 45 -9.95 -8.87 -8.45
C ASP A 45 -9.87 -9.49 -7.04
N MET A 46 -10.23 -8.70 -6.04
CA MET A 46 -10.24 -9.09 -4.63
C MET A 46 -11.38 -8.37 -3.89
N PRO A 47 -11.88 -8.93 -2.77
CA PRO A 47 -12.83 -8.22 -1.92
C PRO A 47 -12.32 -6.84 -1.51
N GLU A 48 -13.22 -5.88 -1.37
CA GLU A 48 -12.87 -4.57 -0.83
C GLU A 48 -12.47 -4.70 0.63
N ILE A 49 -11.21 -4.39 0.95
CA ILE A 49 -10.68 -4.41 2.31
C ILE A 49 -10.32 -2.97 2.68
N LYS A 50 -10.92 -2.45 3.76
CA LYS A 50 -10.70 -1.08 4.24
C LYS A 50 -9.67 -0.97 5.36
N ASN A 51 -9.28 -2.11 5.94
CA ASN A 51 -8.33 -2.16 7.04
C ASN A 51 -6.92 -2.50 6.53
N LEU A 52 -5.94 -1.65 6.86
CA LEU A 52 -4.54 -1.84 6.45
C LEU A 52 -3.94 -3.15 7.00
N TYR A 53 -4.29 -3.54 8.23
CA TYR A 53 -3.83 -4.80 8.81
C TYR A 53 -4.33 -6.01 8.01
N GLU A 54 -5.63 -6.03 7.67
CA GLU A 54 -6.21 -7.10 6.85
C GLU A 54 -5.58 -7.17 5.46
N ILE A 55 -5.30 -6.01 4.84
CA ILE A 55 -4.58 -5.94 3.56
C ILE A 55 -3.19 -6.57 3.71
N VAL A 56 -2.43 -6.19 4.74
CA VAL A 56 -1.07 -6.73 4.97
C VAL A 56 -1.12 -8.24 5.17
N THR A 57 -2.05 -8.76 5.96
CA THR A 57 -2.18 -10.22 6.18
C THR A 57 -2.63 -10.98 4.93
N THR A 58 -3.44 -10.35 4.07
CA THR A 58 -3.99 -10.98 2.86
C THR A 58 -2.99 -10.95 1.70
N VAL A 59 -2.38 -9.78 1.46
CA VAL A 59 -1.46 -9.55 0.34
C VAL A 59 -0.05 -10.05 0.67
N GLN A 60 0.34 -10.06 1.95
CA GLN A 60 1.68 -10.38 2.43
C GLN A 60 2.78 -9.63 1.67
N PRO A 61 2.77 -8.28 1.67
CA PRO A 61 3.69 -7.50 0.86
C PRO A 61 5.12 -7.54 1.41
N ASN A 62 6.10 -7.43 0.52
CA ASN A 62 7.51 -7.27 0.91
C ASN A 62 7.81 -5.87 1.47
N GLY A 63 6.97 -4.88 1.15
CA GLY A 63 7.12 -3.53 1.65
C GLY A 63 5.84 -2.72 1.54
N ILE A 64 5.75 -1.67 2.38
CA ILE A 64 4.63 -0.74 2.42
C ILE A 64 5.14 0.70 2.33
N ILE A 65 4.38 1.54 1.62
CA ILE A 65 4.69 2.95 1.39
C ILE A 65 3.47 3.76 1.80
N GLY A 66 3.63 4.62 2.80
CA GLY A 66 2.63 5.52 3.33
C GLY A 66 2.75 6.90 2.70
N VAL A 67 1.67 7.37 2.09
CA VAL A 67 1.53 8.69 1.47
C VAL A 67 0.17 9.35 1.77
N SER A 68 -0.57 8.85 2.76
CA SER A 68 -1.96 9.27 3.04
C SER A 68 -2.09 10.44 4.01
N ALA A 69 -1.00 10.86 4.63
CA ALA A 69 -0.98 11.82 5.74
C ALA A 69 -1.74 11.34 6.99
N GLN A 70 -2.01 10.04 7.10
CA GLN A 70 -2.63 9.40 8.24
C GLN A 70 -1.56 9.01 9.27
N GLY A 71 -1.27 9.95 10.18
CA GLY A 71 -0.30 9.73 11.24
C GLY A 71 -0.61 8.51 12.09
N GLY A 72 0.39 7.65 12.34
CA GLY A 72 0.23 6.45 13.15
C GLY A 72 -0.45 5.26 12.46
N ALA A 73 -0.71 5.32 11.15
CA ALA A 73 -1.26 4.20 10.39
C ALA A 73 -0.40 2.92 10.46
N PHE A 74 0.92 3.06 10.62
CA PHE A 74 1.85 1.94 10.79
C PHE A 74 1.94 1.55 12.26
N THR A 75 0.89 0.87 12.73
CA THR A 75 0.79 0.42 14.12
C THR A 75 1.83 -0.67 14.45
N PRO A 76 2.18 -0.88 15.74
CA PRO A 76 3.09 -1.95 16.14
C PRO A 76 2.64 -3.35 15.70
N GLU A 77 1.33 -3.56 15.58
CA GLU A 77 0.75 -4.81 15.10
C GLU A 77 1.07 -5.04 13.61
N ILE A 78 0.87 -4.01 12.78
CA ILE A 78 1.22 -4.05 11.35
C ILE A 78 2.73 -4.24 11.18
N MET A 79 3.56 -3.52 11.94
CA MET A 79 5.01 -3.66 11.88
C MET A 79 5.46 -5.09 12.23
N LYS A 80 4.91 -5.68 13.30
CA LYS A 80 5.20 -7.07 13.66
C LYS A 80 4.82 -8.03 12.55
N GLU A 81 3.69 -7.81 11.89
CA GLU A 81 3.23 -8.67 10.81
C GLU A 81 4.14 -8.56 9.58
N MET A 82 4.55 -7.35 9.20
CA MET A 82 5.54 -7.12 8.14
C MET A 82 6.85 -7.87 8.40
N CYS A 83 7.33 -7.88 9.66
CA CYS A 83 8.53 -8.64 10.05
C CYS A 83 8.35 -10.16 9.94
N LYS A 84 7.13 -10.69 10.13
CA LYS A 84 6.84 -12.13 9.93
C LYS A 84 6.79 -12.50 8.45
N ILE A 85 6.22 -11.63 7.63
CA ILE A 85 6.10 -11.82 6.18
C ILE A 85 7.47 -11.83 5.52
N LYS A 86 8.33 -10.87 5.87
CA LYS A 86 9.67 -10.74 5.31
C LYS A 86 10.66 -10.23 6.36
N GLU A 87 11.77 -10.96 6.51
CA GLU A 87 12.89 -10.61 7.40
C GLU A 87 13.42 -9.19 7.14
N GLN A 88 13.53 -8.80 5.87
CA GLN A 88 13.92 -7.46 5.44
C GLN A 88 12.74 -6.77 4.76
N SER A 89 11.69 -6.50 5.53
CA SER A 89 10.53 -5.74 5.06
C SER A 89 10.88 -4.26 4.87
N ILE A 90 10.37 -3.65 3.79
CA ILE A 90 10.63 -2.24 3.44
C ILE A 90 9.47 -1.38 3.95
N ILE A 91 9.73 -0.40 4.81
CA ILE A 91 8.70 0.49 5.37
C ILE A 91 9.07 1.94 5.06
N PHE A 92 8.28 2.62 4.24
CA PHE A 92 8.44 4.05 3.96
C PHE A 92 7.25 4.84 4.49
N ALA A 93 7.44 5.60 5.57
CA ALA A 93 6.46 6.58 6.07
C ALA A 93 6.81 7.96 5.49
N LEU A 94 6.21 8.31 4.35
CA LEU A 94 6.60 9.50 3.57
C LEU A 94 5.74 10.74 3.87
N SER A 95 4.72 10.60 4.71
CA SER A 95 3.82 11.71 4.99
C SER A 95 4.47 12.85 5.76
N ASN A 96 4.18 14.06 5.29
CA ASN A 96 4.71 15.30 5.83
C ASN A 96 3.58 16.23 6.29
N PRO A 97 3.81 17.07 7.33
CA PRO A 97 5.02 17.14 8.17
C PRO A 97 5.19 15.91 9.07
N ALA A 98 6.33 15.72 9.73
CA ALA A 98 6.67 14.49 10.48
C ALA A 98 5.61 14.02 11.51
N VAL A 99 4.80 14.92 12.06
CA VAL A 99 3.67 14.57 12.94
C VAL A 99 2.55 13.79 12.24
N LYS A 100 2.53 13.80 10.90
CA LYS A 100 1.63 13.03 10.04
C LYS A 100 2.31 11.81 9.43
N ALA A 101 3.57 11.52 9.76
CA ALA A 101 4.23 10.31 9.30
C ALA A 101 3.46 9.08 9.81
N GLU A 102 3.28 8.10 8.93
CA GLU A 102 2.52 6.89 9.22
C GLU A 102 3.14 6.09 10.37
N GLY A 103 4.46 6.15 10.53
CA GLY A 103 5.20 5.54 11.62
C GLY A 103 6.46 6.34 11.96
N THR A 104 7.08 6.01 13.09
CA THR A 104 8.34 6.63 13.55
C THR A 104 9.47 5.62 13.57
N ALA A 105 10.71 6.04 13.31
CA ALA A 105 11.89 5.17 13.28
C ALA A 105 12.46 4.80 14.67
N LYS A 106 11.60 4.73 15.70
CA LYS A 106 12.02 4.48 17.09
C LYS A 106 11.85 3.03 17.48
#